data_AF-A0A1M3IBQ2-F1
#
_entry.id   AF-A0A1M3IBQ2-F1
#
_cell.length_a   1.000
_cell.length_b   1.000
_cell.length_c   1.000
_cell.angle_alpha   90.00
_cell.angle_beta   90.00
_cell.angle_gamma   90.00
#
_symmetry.space_group_name_H-M   'P 1'
#
loop_
_entity.id
_entity.type
_entity.pdbx_description
1 polymer ?
#
loop_
_entity_poly.entity_id
_entity_poly.type
_entity_poly.pdbx_seq_one_letter_code
_entity_poly.pdbx_strand_id
1 'polypeptide(L)'
;MGLKIYLQHIFEKFSAGKNWQIKATVLLTVLSLFFAFPSYSSLNVADWQELFAKAASPFTNSMAGYGSHDAKITFRLVMPLLVAVLHLNIAGVLLLTGLIGILNFYLVINLSYRITNDKVMAVITGLCCCFIYFGKCSFIELRGGMFDGIAMCFLLLTLITNNNWLRAVLVFFSAWTDERGLIASSLIWVYIVYQHRNEPFTKKILNGGAIGLYIAWLAYAVIRYILTHQYGLKTDTGGTGPSVLLNQINNIPIGVWSGLEGLWLLPLYALALLYRNKKYFELLMFAGSCALIVIVGVSVLDITRSEMYALPAVFISLMVMRDYSNKQTLERILFYALVLCFAYPAYYTGGKSSIWWTYPLPLQLLRFI
;
A
#
# COMPACT_ATOMS: atom_id res chain seq x y z
N MET A 1 -6.10 -26.31 -19.04
CA MET A 1 -5.28 -27.05 -18.05
C MET A 1 -3.77 -26.97 -18.34
N GLY A 2 -3.33 -27.02 -19.60
CA GLY A 2 -1.91 -26.97 -19.97
C GLY A 2 -1.15 -25.69 -19.59
N LEU A 3 -1.73 -24.50 -19.81
CA LEU A 3 -1.04 -23.22 -19.54
C LEU A 3 -0.67 -23.04 -18.06
N LYS A 4 -1.56 -23.41 -17.13
CA LYS A 4 -1.30 -23.33 -15.69
C LYS A 4 -0.11 -24.22 -15.29
N ILE A 5 -0.12 -25.47 -15.73
CA ILE A 5 0.94 -26.45 -15.41
C ILE A 5 2.28 -25.98 -15.97
N TYR A 6 2.27 -25.45 -17.19
CA TYR A 6 3.45 -24.91 -17.84
C TYR A 6 4.04 -23.71 -17.08
N LEU A 7 3.20 -22.73 -16.72
CA LEU A 7 3.63 -21.55 -15.93
C LEU A 7 4.15 -21.95 -14.55
N GLN A 8 3.50 -22.91 -13.91
CA GLN A 8 3.95 -23.44 -12.62
C GLN A 8 5.36 -24.05 -12.74
N HIS A 9 5.62 -24.85 -13.77
CA HIS A 9 6.94 -25.41 -14.01
C HIS A 9 8.02 -24.33 -14.26
N ILE A 10 7.67 -23.26 -15.00
CA ILE A 10 8.55 -22.10 -15.19
C ILE A 10 8.89 -21.45 -13.85
N PHE A 11 7.88 -21.19 -13.01
CA PHE A 11 8.09 -20.55 -11.71
C PHE A 11 8.88 -21.42 -10.75
N GLU A 12 8.68 -22.74 -10.76
CA GLU A 12 9.49 -23.69 -9.98
C GLU A 12 10.95 -23.64 -10.43
N LYS A 13 11.22 -23.71 -11.73
CA LYS A 13 12.58 -23.62 -12.28
C LYS A 13 13.24 -22.28 -11.96
N PHE A 14 12.50 -21.18 -12.08
CA PHE A 14 12.98 -19.83 -11.76
C PHE A 14 13.32 -19.68 -10.27
N SER A 15 12.51 -20.26 -9.40
CA SER A 15 12.64 -20.13 -7.94
C SER A 15 13.54 -21.19 -7.27
N ALA A 16 14.09 -22.13 -8.04
CA ALA A 16 14.94 -23.21 -7.54
C ALA A 16 16.25 -22.69 -6.90
N GLY A 17 16.83 -21.60 -7.41
CA GLY A 17 18.14 -21.09 -6.97
C GLY A 17 18.14 -20.44 -5.58
N LYS A 18 19.34 -20.34 -4.95
CA LYS A 18 19.55 -19.71 -3.63
C LYS A 18 19.11 -18.23 -3.58
N ASN A 19 19.36 -17.49 -4.66
CA ASN A 19 19.07 -16.05 -4.74
C ASN A 19 17.73 -15.75 -5.43
N TRP A 20 16.76 -16.66 -5.36
CA TRP A 20 15.50 -16.52 -6.09
C TRP A 20 14.70 -15.27 -5.71
N GLN A 21 14.76 -14.83 -4.45
CA GLN A 21 14.05 -13.63 -3.99
C GLN A 21 14.59 -12.39 -4.71
N ILE A 22 15.91 -12.24 -4.80
CA ILE A 22 16.56 -11.12 -5.50
C ILE A 22 16.22 -11.15 -7.00
N LYS A 23 16.32 -12.33 -7.63
CA LYS A 23 15.95 -12.51 -9.04
C LYS A 23 14.50 -12.12 -9.30
N ALA A 24 13.59 -12.55 -8.42
CA ALA A 24 12.19 -12.21 -8.48
C ALA A 24 11.98 -10.70 -8.30
N THR A 25 12.59 -10.07 -7.31
CA THR A 25 12.53 -8.61 -7.11
C THR A 25 12.96 -7.84 -8.35
N VAL A 26 14.10 -8.17 -8.95
CA VAL A 26 14.59 -7.51 -10.17
C VAL A 26 13.61 -7.70 -11.33
N LEU A 27 13.10 -8.93 -11.52
CA LEU A 27 12.10 -9.22 -12.56
C LEU A 27 10.83 -8.37 -12.35
N LEU A 28 10.31 -8.30 -11.12
CA LEU A 28 9.11 -7.52 -10.81
C LEU A 28 9.33 -6.02 -11.04
N THR A 29 10.51 -5.49 -10.70
CA THR A 29 10.86 -4.09 -11.00
C THR A 29 10.86 -3.83 -12.50
N VAL A 30 11.52 -4.69 -13.28
CA VAL A 30 11.58 -4.55 -14.75
C VAL A 30 10.18 -4.62 -15.35
N LEU A 31 9.36 -5.59 -14.93
CA LEU A 31 7.99 -5.73 -15.40
C LEU A 31 7.14 -4.51 -15.02
N SER A 32 7.27 -4.01 -13.79
CA SER A 32 6.50 -2.84 -13.34
C SER A 32 6.80 -1.62 -14.20
N LEU A 33 8.09 -1.34 -14.44
CA LEU A 33 8.52 -0.24 -15.32
C LEU A 33 8.13 -0.48 -16.78
N PHE A 34 8.14 -1.72 -17.25
CA PHE A 34 7.69 -2.05 -18.61
C PHE A 34 6.21 -1.76 -18.81
N PHE A 35 5.36 -2.09 -17.84
CA PHE A 35 3.91 -1.89 -17.92
C PHE A 35 3.44 -0.50 -17.47
N ALA A 36 4.25 0.23 -16.71
CA ALA A 36 3.94 1.58 -16.25
C ALA A 36 5.21 2.40 -16.12
N PHE A 37 5.60 3.06 -17.20
CA PHE A 37 6.83 3.84 -17.25
C PHE A 37 6.57 5.32 -16.92
N PRO A 38 7.39 5.95 -16.04
CA PRO A 38 7.21 7.36 -15.67
C PRO A 38 7.24 8.29 -16.88
N SER A 39 6.27 9.20 -16.94
CA SER A 39 6.21 10.23 -17.98
C SER A 39 7.02 11.44 -17.53
N TYR A 40 8.36 11.41 -17.64
CA TYR A 40 9.20 12.53 -17.18
C TYR A 40 8.88 13.89 -17.85
N SER A 41 8.22 13.87 -19.01
CA SER A 41 7.67 15.08 -19.64
C SER A 41 6.61 15.80 -18.80
N SER A 42 5.98 15.13 -17.83
CA SER A 42 5.00 15.70 -16.91
C SER A 42 5.61 16.08 -15.56
N LEU A 43 6.93 16.00 -15.40
CA LEU A 43 7.61 16.47 -14.18
C LEU A 43 7.50 18.00 -14.13
N ASN A 44 6.73 18.51 -13.16
CA ASN A 44 6.57 19.94 -12.93
C ASN A 44 7.33 20.33 -11.65
N VAL A 45 8.33 21.20 -11.78
CA VAL A 45 9.15 21.67 -10.64
C VAL A 45 8.31 22.42 -9.60
N ALA A 46 7.21 23.07 -10.02
CA ALA A 46 6.31 23.77 -9.10
C ALA A 46 5.71 22.82 -8.04
N ASP A 47 5.37 21.58 -8.42
CA ASP A 47 4.78 20.56 -7.53
C ASP A 47 5.73 20.14 -6.38
N TRP A 48 7.01 20.53 -6.44
CA TRP A 48 8.03 20.18 -5.46
C TRP A 48 8.38 21.34 -4.52
N GLN A 49 7.94 22.56 -4.84
CA GLN A 49 8.28 23.75 -4.06
C GLN A 49 7.79 23.63 -2.62
N GLU A 50 6.57 23.12 -2.44
CA GLU A 50 5.98 22.95 -1.11
C GLU A 50 6.76 21.94 -0.25
N LEU A 51 7.21 20.83 -0.84
CA LEU A 51 8.04 19.84 -0.14
C LEU A 51 9.35 20.47 0.37
N PHE A 52 10.04 21.24 -0.47
CA PHE A 52 11.31 21.86 -0.10
C PHE A 52 11.11 23.02 0.89
N ALA A 53 10.05 23.81 0.74
CA ALA A 53 9.68 24.84 1.71
C ALA A 53 9.39 24.22 3.08
N LYS A 54 8.64 23.11 3.10
CA LYS A 54 8.34 22.37 4.32
C LYS A 54 9.59 21.71 4.92
N ALA A 55 10.52 21.23 4.10
CA ALA A 55 11.80 20.69 4.57
C ALA A 55 12.65 21.78 5.26
N ALA A 56 12.61 23.02 4.75
CA ALA A 56 13.28 24.16 5.35
C ALA A 56 12.57 24.68 6.61
N SER A 57 11.25 24.53 6.72
CA SER A 57 10.45 25.01 7.86
C SER A 57 9.31 24.04 8.24
N PRO A 58 9.62 22.91 8.91
CA PRO A 58 8.67 21.81 9.11
C PRO A 58 7.41 22.15 9.90
N PHE A 59 7.49 23.16 10.78
CA PHE A 59 6.37 23.56 11.65
C PHE A 59 5.56 24.75 11.12
N THR A 60 5.78 25.15 9.87
CA THR A 60 4.97 26.20 9.22
C THR A 60 3.79 25.59 8.47
N ASN A 61 2.68 26.34 8.40
CA ASN A 61 1.56 25.95 7.56
C ASN A 61 1.98 25.95 6.08
N SER A 62 1.29 25.14 5.28
CA SER A 62 1.48 25.19 3.84
C SER A 62 1.18 26.60 3.32
N MET A 63 2.03 27.09 2.41
CA MET A 63 1.79 28.37 1.72
C MET A 63 0.78 28.22 0.57
N ALA A 64 0.38 26.99 0.25
CA ALA A 64 -0.59 26.73 -0.78
C ALA A 64 -2.00 27.19 -0.37
N GLY A 65 -2.79 27.66 -1.34
CA GLY A 65 -4.14 28.17 -1.10
C GLY A 65 -5.07 27.12 -0.49
N TYR A 66 -6.05 27.59 0.31
CA TYR A 66 -7.08 26.74 0.93
C TYR A 66 -7.83 25.92 -0.15
N GLY A 67 -7.94 24.62 0.04
CA GLY A 67 -8.54 23.66 -0.90
C GLY A 67 -7.58 23.05 -1.92
N SER A 68 -6.29 23.42 -1.91
CA SER A 68 -5.28 22.85 -2.82
C SER A 68 -4.77 21.47 -2.33
N HIS A 69 -4.21 20.68 -3.25
CA HIS A 69 -3.56 19.41 -2.88
C HIS A 69 -2.38 19.63 -1.93
N ASP A 70 -1.64 20.72 -2.14
CA ASP A 70 -0.42 21.04 -1.41
C ASP A 70 -0.68 21.47 0.04
N ALA A 71 -1.86 22.06 0.30
CA ALA A 71 -2.32 22.35 1.66
C ALA A 71 -2.44 21.09 2.55
N LYS A 72 -2.61 19.91 1.94
CA LYS A 72 -2.64 18.61 2.65
C LYS A 72 -1.28 18.09 3.08
N ILE A 73 -0.19 18.64 2.53
CA ILE A 73 1.19 18.28 2.89
C ILE A 73 1.55 18.82 4.29
N THR A 74 0.74 19.73 4.85
CA THR A 74 0.97 20.36 6.16
C THR A 74 1.33 19.39 7.29
N PHE A 75 0.72 18.19 7.33
CA PHE A 75 0.99 17.16 8.34
C PHE A 75 1.86 16.00 7.84
N ARG A 76 2.37 16.04 6.60
CA ARG A 76 3.24 14.98 6.04
C ARG A 76 4.70 15.31 6.34
N LEU A 77 5.19 14.92 7.52
CA LEU A 77 6.48 15.37 8.05
C LEU A 77 7.66 14.48 7.69
N VAL A 78 7.44 13.20 7.37
CA VAL A 78 8.55 12.24 7.15
C VAL A 78 9.40 12.62 5.95
N MET A 79 8.77 12.95 4.82
CA MET A 79 9.50 13.27 3.60
C MET A 79 10.23 14.61 3.66
N PRO A 80 9.62 15.70 4.15
CA PRO A 80 10.35 16.93 4.46
C PRO A 80 11.57 16.68 5.36
N LEU A 81 11.43 15.85 6.40
CA LEU A 81 12.54 15.52 7.30
C LEU A 81 13.66 14.77 6.58
N LEU A 82 13.33 13.75 5.77
CA LEU A 82 14.32 13.01 4.98
C LEU A 82 15.04 13.93 3.98
N VAL A 83 14.31 14.82 3.31
CA VAL A 83 14.86 15.82 2.40
C VAL A 83 15.83 16.75 3.14
N ALA A 84 15.45 17.25 4.31
CA ALA A 84 16.27 18.16 5.12
C ALA A 84 17.56 17.48 5.64
N VAL A 85 17.44 16.26 6.16
CA VAL A 85 18.57 15.52 6.78
C VAL A 85 19.55 14.99 5.73
N LEU A 86 19.04 14.51 4.59
CA LEU A 86 19.86 13.91 3.54
C LEU A 86 20.23 14.91 2.43
N HIS A 87 19.80 16.16 2.53
CA HIS A 87 20.01 17.21 1.53
C HIS A 87 19.58 16.80 0.11
N LEU A 88 18.44 16.13 0.00
CA LEU A 88 17.97 15.58 -1.28
C LEU A 88 17.39 16.70 -2.17
N ASN A 89 17.77 16.70 -3.43
CA ASN A 89 17.06 17.42 -4.49
C ASN A 89 15.98 16.52 -5.12
N ILE A 90 15.26 17.01 -6.14
CA ILE A 90 14.19 16.25 -6.83
C ILE A 90 14.70 14.87 -7.29
N ALA A 91 15.86 14.83 -7.95
CA ALA A 91 16.45 13.58 -8.44
C ALA A 91 16.78 12.62 -7.29
N GLY A 92 17.31 13.14 -6.17
CA GLY A 92 17.58 12.36 -4.95
C GLY A 92 16.32 11.75 -4.34
N VAL A 93 15.21 12.50 -4.30
CA VAL A 93 13.92 11.99 -3.81
C VAL A 93 13.37 10.92 -4.76
N LEU A 94 13.41 11.15 -6.08
CA LEU A 94 12.97 10.16 -7.07
C LEU A 94 13.81 8.87 -7.04
N LEU A 95 15.12 8.98 -6.82
CA LEU A 95 15.98 7.82 -6.63
C LEU A 95 15.60 7.05 -5.36
N LEU A 96 15.37 7.76 -4.25
CA LEU A 96 14.94 7.16 -2.99
C LEU A 96 13.60 6.43 -3.16
N THR A 97 12.59 7.04 -3.77
CA THR A 97 11.28 6.41 -3.99
C THR A 97 11.40 5.19 -4.88
N GLY A 98 12.23 5.24 -5.93
CA GLY A 98 12.54 4.10 -6.80
C GLY A 98 13.19 2.94 -6.05
N LEU A 99 14.20 3.21 -5.22
CA LEU A 99 14.85 2.19 -4.36
C LEU A 99 13.85 1.57 -3.38
N ILE A 100 12.95 2.38 -2.81
CA ILE A 100 11.87 1.90 -1.95
C ILE A 100 10.88 1.02 -2.73
N GLY A 101 10.57 1.34 -3.98
CA GLY A 101 9.77 0.47 -4.85
C GLY A 101 10.39 -0.91 -5.05
N ILE A 102 11.71 -0.97 -5.27
CA ILE A 102 12.46 -2.23 -5.35
C ILE A 102 12.38 -3.00 -4.02
N LEU A 103 12.59 -2.30 -2.90
CA LEU A 103 12.49 -2.90 -1.57
C LEU A 103 11.07 -3.45 -1.31
N ASN A 104 10.02 -2.72 -1.69
CA ASN A 104 8.63 -3.14 -1.56
C ASN A 104 8.37 -4.50 -2.22
N PHE A 105 8.86 -4.72 -3.45
CA PHE A 105 8.75 -6.03 -4.10
C PHE A 105 9.45 -7.13 -3.33
N TYR A 106 10.66 -6.88 -2.82
CA TYR A 106 11.36 -7.83 -1.96
C TYR A 106 10.55 -8.15 -0.69
N LEU A 107 9.98 -7.14 -0.02
CA LEU A 107 9.19 -7.32 1.19
C LEU A 107 7.91 -8.13 0.92
N VAL A 108 7.20 -7.87 -0.18
CA VAL A 108 6.04 -8.68 -0.59
C VAL A 108 6.41 -10.14 -0.78
N ILE A 109 7.45 -10.42 -1.57
CA ILE A 109 7.92 -11.80 -1.82
C ILE A 109 8.33 -12.46 -0.50
N ASN A 110 9.09 -11.74 0.34
CA ASN A 110 9.57 -12.26 1.61
C ASN A 110 8.42 -12.59 2.56
N LEU A 111 7.44 -11.68 2.69
CA LEU A 111 6.29 -11.85 3.57
C LEU A 111 5.38 -12.98 3.07
N SER A 112 5.05 -13.02 1.78
CA SER A 112 4.25 -14.10 1.19
C SER A 112 4.93 -15.46 1.40
N TYR A 113 6.25 -15.54 1.22
CA TYR A 113 7.01 -16.77 1.47
C TYR A 113 6.99 -17.17 2.96
N ARG A 114 7.18 -16.22 3.89
CA ARG A 114 7.09 -16.52 5.33
C ARG A 114 5.72 -17.06 5.74
N ILE A 115 4.65 -16.55 5.11
CA ILE A 115 3.28 -16.98 5.43
C ILE A 115 3.00 -18.36 4.85
N THR A 116 3.26 -18.55 3.55
CA THR A 116 2.85 -19.74 2.79
C THR A 116 3.88 -20.87 2.82
N ASN A 117 5.14 -20.56 3.13
CA ASN A 117 6.30 -21.44 2.97
C ASN A 117 6.42 -22.01 1.54
N ASP A 118 5.96 -21.26 0.53
CA ASP A 118 5.95 -21.68 -0.87
C ASP A 118 6.51 -20.58 -1.77
N LYS A 119 7.57 -20.91 -2.54
CA LYS A 119 8.27 -19.95 -3.40
C LYS A 119 7.42 -19.52 -4.60
N VAL A 120 6.66 -20.44 -5.18
CA VAL A 120 5.82 -20.18 -6.35
C VAL A 120 4.69 -19.23 -5.97
N MET A 121 4.04 -19.47 -4.83
CA MET A 121 3.00 -18.57 -4.31
C MET A 121 3.53 -17.18 -4.01
N ALA A 122 4.76 -17.08 -3.47
CA ALA A 122 5.41 -15.80 -3.21
C ALA A 122 5.72 -15.03 -4.51
N VAL A 123 6.24 -15.71 -5.55
CA VAL A 123 6.47 -15.12 -6.87
C VAL A 123 5.16 -14.67 -7.51
N ILE A 124 4.11 -15.50 -7.47
CA ILE A 124 2.79 -15.14 -8.02
C ILE A 124 2.21 -13.92 -7.29
N THR A 125 2.29 -13.86 -5.97
CA THR A 125 1.81 -12.70 -5.20
C THR A 125 2.57 -11.42 -5.59
N GLY A 126 3.89 -11.52 -5.77
CA GLY A 126 4.72 -10.42 -6.26
C GLY A 126 4.35 -9.99 -7.68
N LEU A 127 4.06 -10.93 -8.58
CA LEU A 127 3.57 -10.64 -9.93
C LEU A 127 2.22 -9.92 -9.91
N CYS A 128 1.26 -10.34 -9.07
CA CYS A 128 0.02 -9.60 -8.89
C CYS A 128 0.32 -8.15 -8.46
N CYS A 129 1.18 -7.97 -7.45
CA CYS A 129 1.54 -6.65 -6.94
C CYS A 129 2.20 -5.75 -8.00
N CYS A 130 2.95 -6.34 -8.93
CA CYS A 130 3.59 -5.63 -10.05
C CYS A 130 2.58 -5.01 -11.02
N PHE A 131 1.43 -5.66 -11.22
CA PHE A 131 0.41 -5.21 -12.16
C PHE A 131 -0.58 -4.22 -11.58
N ILE A 132 -0.71 -4.11 -10.25
CA ILE A 132 -1.60 -3.14 -9.60
C ILE A 132 -0.91 -1.79 -9.32
N TYR A 133 -1.69 -0.80 -8.89
CA TYR A 133 -1.18 0.53 -8.54
C TYR A 133 -0.04 0.50 -7.51
N PHE A 134 -0.13 -0.33 -6.47
CA PHE A 134 0.90 -0.45 -5.43
C PHE A 134 2.31 -0.72 -6.02
N GLY A 135 2.44 -1.66 -6.97
CA GLY A 135 3.75 -1.99 -7.55
C GLY A 135 4.31 -0.88 -8.43
N LYS A 136 3.46 0.03 -8.91
CA LYS A 136 3.83 1.09 -9.85
C LYS A 136 4.10 2.42 -9.14
N CYS A 137 3.40 2.70 -8.04
CA CYS A 137 3.33 4.03 -7.42
C CYS A 137 4.69 4.63 -7.07
N SER A 138 5.66 3.81 -6.64
CA SER A 138 7.03 4.26 -6.34
C SER A 138 7.81 4.79 -7.55
N PHE A 139 7.42 4.39 -8.76
CA PHE A 139 8.13 4.70 -10.00
C PHE A 139 7.43 5.75 -10.85
N ILE A 140 6.09 5.74 -10.87
CA ILE A 140 5.30 6.61 -11.75
C ILE A 140 4.93 7.95 -11.12
N GLU A 141 5.02 8.08 -9.80
CA GLU A 141 4.61 9.28 -9.10
C GLU A 141 5.72 10.32 -9.13
N LEU A 142 5.48 11.39 -9.89
CA LEU A 142 6.44 12.47 -10.14
C LEU A 142 6.06 13.78 -9.43
N ARG A 143 4.94 13.79 -8.68
CA ARG A 143 4.47 14.96 -7.92
C ARG A 143 5.09 14.98 -6.53
N GLY A 144 5.65 16.12 -6.12
CA GLY A 144 6.40 16.29 -4.88
C GLY A 144 5.60 16.14 -3.57
N GLY A 145 4.31 15.83 -3.63
CA GLY A 145 3.43 15.65 -2.47
C GLY A 145 3.01 14.21 -2.17
N MET A 146 3.36 13.24 -3.01
CA MET A 146 2.79 11.89 -2.97
C MET A 146 3.87 10.82 -2.76
N PHE A 147 3.85 10.18 -1.58
CA PHE A 147 4.89 9.24 -1.14
C PHE A 147 4.31 7.92 -0.62
N ASP A 148 3.23 7.51 -1.25
CA ASP A 148 2.47 6.28 -1.03
C ASP A 148 3.35 5.02 -0.94
N GLY A 149 4.33 4.87 -1.83
CA GLY A 149 5.27 3.74 -1.80
C GLY A 149 6.13 3.68 -0.54
N ILE A 150 6.47 4.83 0.06
CA ILE A 150 7.26 4.92 1.30
C ILE A 150 6.38 4.57 2.51
N ALA A 151 5.17 5.12 2.57
CA ALA A 151 4.21 4.75 3.60
C ALA A 151 3.94 3.24 3.60
N MET A 152 3.69 2.66 2.43
CA MET A 152 3.49 1.21 2.28
C MET A 152 4.73 0.39 2.67
N CYS A 153 5.94 0.87 2.38
CA CYS A 153 7.16 0.20 2.83
C CYS A 153 7.21 0.08 4.35
N PHE A 154 6.87 1.13 5.08
CA PHE A 154 6.81 1.08 6.55
C PHE A 154 5.74 0.09 7.04
N LEU A 155 4.56 0.04 6.41
CA LEU A 155 3.53 -0.94 6.75
C LEU A 155 3.99 -2.39 6.49
N LEU A 156 4.64 -2.66 5.36
CA LEU A 156 5.19 -3.99 5.05
C LEU A 156 6.30 -4.39 6.03
N LEU A 157 7.21 -3.47 6.37
CA LEU A 157 8.23 -3.71 7.40
C LEU A 157 7.60 -4.02 8.76
N THR A 158 6.48 -3.37 9.10
CA THR A 158 5.73 -3.62 10.34
C THR A 158 5.20 -5.06 10.41
N LEU A 159 4.70 -5.59 9.29
CA LEU A 159 4.22 -6.98 9.19
C LEU A 159 5.35 -8.02 9.31
N ILE A 160 6.59 -7.64 8.94
CA ILE A 160 7.76 -8.50 8.90
C ILE A 160 8.53 -8.53 10.23
N THR A 161 8.57 -7.40 10.95
CA THR A 161 9.32 -7.30 12.21
C THR A 161 8.60 -7.99 13.37
N ASN A 162 9.39 -8.57 14.28
CA ASN A 162 8.91 -9.13 15.56
C ASN A 162 9.15 -8.17 16.74
N ASN A 163 9.86 -7.06 16.53
CA ASN A 163 10.15 -6.09 17.58
C ASN A 163 8.98 -5.10 17.72
N ASN A 164 8.34 -5.11 18.88
CA ASN A 164 7.16 -4.30 19.19
C ASN A 164 7.41 -2.80 19.12
N TRP A 165 8.58 -2.34 19.56
CA TRP A 165 8.98 -0.93 19.46
C TRP A 165 9.21 -0.51 18.02
N LEU A 166 9.87 -1.38 17.24
CA LEU A 166 10.06 -1.11 15.82
C LEU A 166 8.72 -1.05 15.07
N ARG A 167 7.74 -1.91 15.42
CA ARG A 167 6.38 -1.81 14.86
C ARG A 167 5.75 -0.45 15.16
N ALA A 168 5.88 0.04 16.39
CA ALA A 168 5.35 1.34 16.77
C ALA A 168 5.97 2.47 15.93
N VAL A 169 7.31 2.49 15.81
CA VAL A 169 8.05 3.50 15.03
C VAL A 169 7.68 3.45 13.55
N LEU A 170 7.58 2.26 12.96
CA LEU A 170 7.25 2.11 11.54
C LEU A 170 5.82 2.58 11.23
N VAL A 171 4.83 2.22 12.05
CA VAL A 171 3.45 2.71 11.86
C VAL A 171 3.36 4.21 12.07
N PHE A 172 4.08 4.74 13.06
CA PHE A 172 4.18 6.17 13.27
C PHE A 172 4.73 6.88 12.03
N PHE A 173 5.86 6.41 11.46
CA PHE A 173 6.39 7.00 10.22
C PHE A 173 5.48 6.78 9.01
N SER A 174 4.77 5.64 8.91
CA SER A 174 3.76 5.48 7.87
C SER A 174 2.68 6.55 7.96
N ALA A 175 2.15 6.81 9.16
CA ALA A 175 1.09 7.78 9.40
C ALA A 175 1.51 9.24 9.14
N TRP A 176 2.78 9.56 9.40
CA TRP A 176 3.37 10.88 9.11
C TRP A 176 3.90 11.03 7.68
N THR A 177 3.92 9.94 6.90
CA THR A 177 4.14 10.01 5.45
C THR A 177 2.81 10.26 4.75
N ASP A 178 1.78 9.51 5.15
CA ASP A 178 0.41 9.66 4.68
C ASP A 178 -0.57 9.12 5.74
N GLU A 179 -1.60 9.89 6.06
CA GLU A 179 -2.59 9.57 7.09
C GLU A 179 -3.34 8.25 6.83
N ARG A 180 -3.45 7.82 5.57
CA ARG A 180 -4.03 6.52 5.20
C ARG A 180 -3.20 5.37 5.74
N GLY A 181 -1.90 5.58 5.98
CA GLY A 181 -1.04 4.62 6.68
C GLY A 181 -1.50 4.33 8.11
N LEU A 182 -2.02 5.33 8.83
CA LEU A 182 -2.60 5.12 10.16
C LEU A 182 -3.84 4.24 10.09
N ILE A 183 -4.73 4.51 9.13
CA ILE A 183 -5.97 3.76 8.96
C ILE A 183 -5.66 2.31 8.54
N ALA A 184 -4.72 2.13 7.62
CA ALA A 184 -4.24 0.83 7.15
C ALA A 184 -3.64 -0.03 8.27
N SER A 185 -3.07 0.60 9.30
CA SER A 185 -2.51 -0.12 10.45
C SER A 185 -3.57 -0.87 11.27
N SER A 186 -4.87 -0.60 11.06
CA SER A 186 -5.95 -1.45 11.58
C SER A 186 -5.89 -2.87 11.01
N LEU A 187 -5.54 -3.06 9.73
CA LEU A 187 -5.29 -4.40 9.18
C LEU A 187 -4.02 -5.03 9.77
N ILE A 188 -2.99 -4.24 10.06
CA ILE A 188 -1.79 -4.77 10.74
C ILE A 188 -2.16 -5.27 12.14
N TRP A 189 -3.04 -4.55 12.84
CA TRP A 189 -3.59 -5.01 14.11
C TRP A 189 -4.32 -6.35 13.95
N VAL A 190 -5.19 -6.49 12.94
CA VAL A 190 -5.86 -7.78 12.62
C VAL A 190 -4.84 -8.88 12.34
N TYR A 191 -3.78 -8.60 11.58
CA TYR A 191 -2.71 -9.55 11.28
C TYR A 191 -2.03 -10.06 12.56
N ILE A 192 -1.65 -9.15 13.47
CA ILE A 192 -0.99 -9.51 14.75
C ILE A 192 -1.95 -10.29 15.66
N VAL A 193 -3.20 -9.88 15.73
CA VAL A 193 -4.25 -10.55 16.51
C VAL A 193 -4.51 -11.96 15.98
N TYR A 194 -4.51 -12.14 14.66
CA TYR A 194 -4.69 -13.44 14.01
C TYR A 194 -3.48 -14.38 14.24
N GLN A 195 -2.25 -13.86 14.33
CA GLN A 195 -1.08 -14.66 14.73
C GLN A 195 -1.27 -15.28 16.12
N HIS A 196 -1.95 -14.58 17.03
CA HIS A 196 -2.22 -15.02 18.40
C HIS A 196 -3.65 -15.58 18.57
N ARG A 197 -4.28 -16.09 17.50
CA ARG A 197 -5.68 -16.53 17.52
C ARG A 197 -6.00 -17.67 18.49
N ASN A 198 -5.00 -18.46 18.89
CA ASN A 198 -5.16 -19.57 19.82
C ASN A 198 -4.94 -19.15 21.28
N GLU A 199 -4.52 -17.90 21.53
CA GLU A 199 -4.34 -17.37 22.88
C GLU A 199 -5.67 -16.89 23.49
N PRO A 200 -5.77 -16.79 24.83
CA PRO A 200 -6.89 -16.13 25.48
C PRO A 200 -7.10 -14.71 24.96
N PHE A 201 -8.36 -14.26 24.94
CA PHE A 201 -8.76 -12.97 24.35
C PHE A 201 -7.87 -11.80 24.79
N THR A 202 -7.59 -11.68 26.09
CA THR A 202 -6.77 -10.60 26.65
C THR A 202 -5.34 -10.62 26.11
N LYS A 203 -4.67 -11.79 26.12
CA LYS A 203 -3.32 -11.95 25.55
C LYS A 203 -3.31 -11.73 24.04
N LYS A 204 -4.37 -12.12 23.35
CA LYS A 204 -4.54 -11.94 21.92
C LYS A 204 -4.61 -10.46 21.53
N ILE A 205 -5.38 -9.63 22.24
CA ILE A 205 -5.55 -8.19 21.92
C ILE A 205 -4.55 -7.25 22.61
N LEU A 206 -3.95 -7.66 23.74
CA LEU A 206 -2.93 -6.92 24.50
C LEU A 206 -1.55 -7.57 24.36
N ASN A 207 -1.28 -8.29 23.27
CA ASN A 207 0.07 -8.76 22.99
C ASN A 207 0.99 -7.55 22.75
N GLY A 208 2.29 -7.71 23.01
CA GLY A 208 3.25 -6.61 22.87
C GLY A 208 3.24 -5.97 21.47
N GLY A 209 2.93 -6.73 20.42
CA GLY A 209 2.82 -6.21 19.06
C GLY A 209 1.63 -5.25 18.89
N ALA A 210 0.47 -5.61 19.44
CA ALA A 210 -0.70 -4.75 19.45
C ALA A 210 -0.50 -3.51 20.33
N ILE A 211 0.17 -3.66 21.48
CA ILE A 211 0.55 -2.52 22.35
C ILE A 211 1.41 -1.52 21.58
N GLY A 212 2.39 -1.99 20.78
CA GLY A 212 3.19 -1.12 19.93
C GLY A 212 2.34 -0.29 18.96
N LEU A 213 1.29 -0.86 18.37
CA LEU A 213 0.36 -0.12 17.52
C LEU A 213 -0.43 0.93 18.30
N TYR A 214 -0.95 0.58 19.48
CA TYR A 214 -1.69 1.53 20.31
C TYR A 214 -0.82 2.73 20.73
N ILE A 215 0.45 2.49 21.05
CA ILE A 215 1.42 3.54 21.33
C ILE A 215 1.59 4.45 20.11
N ALA A 216 1.74 3.88 18.91
CA ALA A 216 1.86 4.67 17.68
C ALA A 216 0.62 5.52 17.40
N TRP A 217 -0.57 4.96 17.60
CA TRP A 217 -1.85 5.67 17.40
C TRP A 217 -2.00 6.83 18.38
N LEU A 218 -1.73 6.58 19.67
CA LEU A 218 -1.78 7.60 20.70
C LEU A 218 -0.74 8.70 20.44
N ALA A 219 0.50 8.32 20.12
CA ALA A 219 1.56 9.27 19.82
C ALA A 219 1.22 10.15 18.61
N TYR A 220 0.67 9.56 17.54
CA TYR A 220 0.21 10.31 16.37
C TYR A 220 -0.88 11.31 16.76
N ALA A 221 -1.90 10.88 17.50
CA ALA A 221 -3.01 11.75 17.91
C ALA A 221 -2.55 12.90 18.81
N VAL A 222 -1.71 12.62 19.80
CA VAL A 222 -1.16 13.62 20.74
C VAL A 222 -0.27 14.62 20.00
N ILE A 223 0.67 14.16 19.17
CA ILE A 223 1.56 15.06 18.44
C ILE A 223 0.77 15.90 17.43
N ARG A 224 -0.20 15.31 16.72
CA ARG A 224 -1.08 16.05 15.80
C ARG A 224 -1.89 17.12 16.54
N TYR A 225 -2.39 16.82 17.74
CA TYR A 225 -3.07 17.78 18.60
C TYR A 225 -2.14 18.94 19.01
N ILE A 226 -0.93 18.64 19.49
CA ILE A 226 0.09 19.64 19.86
C ILE A 226 0.43 20.53 18.67
N LEU A 227 0.69 19.96 17.49
CA LEU A 227 1.00 20.71 16.27
C LEU A 227 -0.16 21.62 15.83
N THR A 228 -1.39 21.17 16.01
CA THR A 228 -2.58 21.96 15.69
C THR A 228 -2.73 23.16 16.63
N HIS A 229 -2.54 22.96 17.93
CA HIS A 229 -2.81 24.00 18.94
C HIS A 229 -1.63 24.93 19.22
N GLN A 230 -0.40 24.42 19.23
CA GLN A 230 0.80 25.22 19.53
C GLN A 230 1.39 25.88 18.29
N TYR A 231 1.36 25.19 17.15
CA TYR A 231 1.96 25.66 15.90
C TYR A 231 0.91 26.13 14.88
N GLY A 232 -0.38 26.05 15.24
CA GLY A 232 -1.47 26.51 14.40
C GLY A 232 -1.64 25.72 13.10
N LEU A 233 -1.11 24.49 13.04
CA LEU A 233 -1.23 23.66 11.83
C LEU A 233 -2.70 23.28 11.60
N LYS A 234 -3.23 23.55 10.41
CA LYS A 234 -4.63 23.22 10.06
C LYS A 234 -4.70 22.05 9.09
N THR A 235 -5.66 21.15 9.31
CA THR A 235 -5.95 20.09 8.33
C THR A 235 -6.87 20.69 7.28
N ASP A 236 -6.40 20.77 6.05
CA ASP A 236 -7.29 21.13 4.94
C ASP A 236 -8.23 19.96 4.63
N THR A 237 -9.53 20.25 4.56
CA THR A 237 -10.59 19.30 4.23
C THR A 237 -10.99 19.36 2.76
N GLY A 238 -10.35 20.21 1.95
CA GLY A 238 -10.57 20.27 0.51
C GLY A 238 -10.38 18.90 -0.14
N GLY A 239 -11.36 18.38 -0.87
CA GLY A 239 -11.25 17.07 -1.52
C GLY A 239 -11.25 15.86 -0.56
N THR A 240 -11.82 16.01 0.64
CA THR A 240 -12.23 14.89 1.51
C THR A 240 -13.64 15.13 2.07
N GLY A 241 -14.32 14.06 2.51
CA GLY A 241 -15.58 14.13 3.25
C GLY A 241 -16.85 13.75 2.46
N PRO A 242 -18.05 13.89 3.08
CA PRO A 242 -19.30 13.35 2.53
C PRO A 242 -19.69 13.93 1.16
N SER A 243 -19.38 15.20 0.92
CA SER A 243 -19.64 15.85 -0.37
C SER A 243 -18.79 15.25 -1.49
N VAL A 244 -17.56 14.82 -1.21
CA VAL A 244 -16.69 14.14 -2.16
C VAL A 244 -17.22 12.74 -2.47
N LEU A 245 -17.65 12.01 -1.44
CA LEU A 245 -18.26 10.68 -1.58
C LEU A 245 -19.48 10.72 -2.52
N LEU A 246 -20.39 11.69 -2.32
CA LEU A 246 -21.55 11.86 -3.19
C LEU A 246 -21.17 12.25 -4.62
N ASN A 247 -20.16 13.11 -4.78
CA ASN A 247 -19.67 13.55 -6.09
C ASN A 247 -18.95 12.45 -6.89
N GLN A 248 -18.53 11.36 -6.24
CA GLN A 248 -17.75 10.28 -6.85
C GLN A 248 -18.45 8.92 -6.80
N ILE A 249 -19.73 8.87 -6.46
CA ILE A 249 -20.48 7.61 -6.31
C ILE A 249 -20.37 6.71 -7.55
N ASN A 250 -20.36 7.31 -8.74
CA ASN A 250 -20.21 6.59 -10.02
C ASN A 250 -18.82 5.96 -10.20
N ASN A 251 -17.80 6.51 -9.55
CA ASN A 251 -16.43 6.02 -9.60
C ASN A 251 -16.10 5.03 -8.48
N ILE A 252 -16.98 4.84 -7.47
CA ILE A 252 -16.71 3.95 -6.34
C ILE A 252 -16.42 2.51 -6.78
N PRO A 253 -17.23 1.85 -7.64
CA PRO A 253 -16.99 0.45 -7.98
C PRO A 253 -15.62 0.22 -8.64
N ILE A 254 -15.27 1.10 -9.59
CA ILE A 254 -14.00 1.05 -10.31
C ILE A 254 -12.83 1.46 -9.42
N GLY A 255 -13.01 2.43 -8.54
CA GLY A 255 -11.99 2.92 -7.62
C GLY A 255 -11.63 1.90 -6.55
N VAL A 256 -12.63 1.30 -5.90
CA VAL A 256 -12.43 0.20 -4.95
C VAL A 256 -11.74 -0.97 -5.64
N TRP A 257 -12.25 -1.40 -6.80
CA TRP A 257 -11.64 -2.49 -7.56
C TRP A 257 -10.17 -2.20 -7.89
N SER A 258 -9.85 -1.04 -8.45
CA SER A 258 -8.49 -0.69 -8.91
C SER A 258 -7.41 -0.64 -7.81
N GLY A 259 -7.78 -0.57 -6.52
CA GLY A 259 -6.80 -0.56 -5.42
C GLY A 259 -6.00 -1.87 -5.29
N LEU A 260 -6.68 -3.01 -5.43
CA LEU A 260 -6.09 -4.36 -5.36
C LEU A 260 -6.34 -5.20 -6.61
N GLU A 261 -7.23 -4.77 -7.50
CA GLU A 261 -7.65 -5.47 -8.72
C GLU A 261 -8.00 -6.93 -8.42
N GLY A 262 -7.38 -7.88 -9.15
CA GLY A 262 -7.54 -9.31 -8.92
C GLY A 262 -7.21 -9.78 -7.51
N LEU A 263 -6.38 -9.06 -6.75
CA LEU A 263 -6.06 -9.43 -5.37
C LEU A 263 -7.26 -9.29 -4.43
N TRP A 264 -8.35 -8.60 -4.78
CA TRP A 264 -9.60 -8.61 -4.01
C TRP A 264 -10.22 -10.01 -3.87
N LEU A 265 -9.90 -10.95 -4.76
CA LEU A 265 -10.35 -12.34 -4.64
C LEU A 265 -9.88 -12.99 -3.34
N LEU A 266 -8.70 -12.62 -2.84
CA LEU A 266 -8.10 -13.20 -1.64
C LEU A 266 -8.88 -12.84 -0.37
N PRO A 267 -9.09 -11.55 -0.01
CA PRO A 267 -9.87 -11.18 1.16
C PRO A 267 -11.31 -11.67 1.07
N LEU A 268 -11.96 -11.62 -0.09
CA LEU A 268 -13.32 -12.16 -0.25
C LEU A 268 -13.37 -13.67 0.08
N TYR A 269 -12.41 -14.45 -0.43
CA TYR A 269 -12.35 -15.88 -0.14
C TYR A 269 -11.97 -16.17 1.31
N ALA A 270 -11.05 -15.40 1.89
CA ALA A 270 -10.68 -15.53 3.30
C ALA A 270 -11.85 -15.23 4.25
N LEU A 271 -12.67 -14.22 3.96
CA LEU A 271 -13.90 -13.95 4.70
C LEU A 271 -14.88 -15.14 4.61
N ALA A 272 -15.06 -15.73 3.42
CA ALA A 272 -15.89 -16.92 3.25
C ALA A 272 -15.35 -18.12 4.06
N LEU A 273 -14.03 -18.32 4.12
CA LEU A 273 -13.41 -19.35 4.95
C LEU A 273 -13.63 -19.10 6.45
N LEU A 274 -13.45 -17.87 6.94
CA LEU A 274 -13.68 -17.53 8.34
C LEU A 274 -15.14 -17.75 8.75
N TYR A 275 -16.08 -17.36 7.88
CA TYR A 275 -17.51 -17.61 8.09
C TYR A 275 -17.82 -19.11 8.15
N ARG A 276 -17.34 -19.89 7.16
CA ARG A 276 -17.56 -21.35 7.10
C ARG A 276 -16.98 -22.08 8.31
N ASN A 277 -15.84 -21.62 8.82
CA ASN A 277 -15.17 -22.19 10.00
C ASN A 277 -15.68 -21.60 11.33
N LYS A 278 -16.76 -20.81 11.30
CA LYS A 278 -17.40 -20.19 12.48
C LYS A 278 -16.44 -19.31 13.31
N LYS A 279 -15.43 -18.72 12.66
CA LYS A 279 -14.45 -17.81 13.27
C LYS A 279 -14.97 -16.37 13.20
N TYR A 280 -16.10 -16.12 13.86
CA TYR A 280 -16.85 -14.87 13.72
C TYR A 280 -16.10 -13.65 14.26
N PHE A 281 -15.26 -13.82 15.28
CA PHE A 281 -14.46 -12.74 15.81
C PHE A 281 -13.41 -12.27 14.80
N GLU A 282 -12.63 -13.19 14.23
CA GLU A 282 -11.68 -12.92 13.15
C GLU A 282 -12.37 -12.35 11.92
N LEU A 283 -13.54 -12.89 11.57
CA LEU A 283 -14.36 -12.40 10.47
C LEU A 283 -14.75 -10.93 10.67
N LEU A 284 -15.29 -10.59 11.84
CA LEU A 284 -15.76 -9.23 12.15
C LEU A 284 -14.62 -8.23 12.12
N MET A 285 -13.48 -8.56 12.75
CA MET A 285 -12.31 -7.68 12.75
C MET A 285 -11.77 -7.49 11.33
N PHE A 286 -11.63 -8.58 10.56
CA PHE A 286 -11.06 -8.50 9.22
C PHE A 286 -11.99 -7.74 8.25
N ALA A 287 -13.29 -8.06 8.26
CA ALA A 287 -14.29 -7.36 7.46
C ALA A 287 -14.39 -5.88 7.87
N GLY A 288 -14.39 -5.60 9.18
CA GLY A 288 -14.46 -4.24 9.72
C GLY A 288 -13.26 -3.38 9.31
N SER A 289 -12.03 -3.91 9.39
CA SER A 289 -10.83 -3.19 8.93
C SER A 289 -10.80 -2.97 7.42
N CYS A 290 -11.22 -3.96 6.62
CA CYS A 290 -11.37 -3.77 5.17
C CYS A 290 -12.42 -2.69 4.84
N ALA A 291 -13.58 -2.75 5.49
CA ALA A 291 -14.65 -1.77 5.31
C ALA A 291 -14.21 -0.36 5.72
N LEU A 292 -13.47 -0.23 6.82
CA LEU A 292 -12.91 1.05 7.26
C LEU A 292 -12.01 1.68 6.19
N ILE A 293 -11.11 0.89 5.60
CA ILE A 293 -10.21 1.37 4.54
C ILE A 293 -11.00 1.78 3.30
N VAL A 294 -11.97 0.96 2.88
CA VAL A 294 -12.82 1.26 1.72
C VAL A 294 -13.62 2.55 1.94
N ILE A 295 -14.28 2.69 3.10
CA ILE A 295 -15.08 3.87 3.42
C ILE A 295 -14.22 5.14 3.44
N VAL A 296 -13.04 5.07 4.05
CA VAL A 296 -12.14 6.23 4.06
C VAL A 296 -11.57 6.49 2.67
N GLY A 297 -11.21 5.45 1.92
CA GLY A 297 -10.64 5.57 0.58
C GLY A 297 -11.58 6.22 -0.42
N VAL A 298 -12.86 5.86 -0.41
CA VAL A 298 -13.89 6.52 -1.25
C VAL A 298 -14.28 7.92 -0.76
N SER A 299 -13.84 8.31 0.44
CA SER A 299 -14.07 9.65 1.01
C SER A 299 -12.95 10.64 0.65
N VAL A 300 -12.03 10.25 -0.23
CA VAL A 300 -10.88 11.05 -0.69
C VAL A 300 -10.89 11.11 -2.22
N LEU A 301 -10.46 12.24 -2.80
CA LEU A 301 -10.43 12.42 -4.26
C LEU A 301 -9.67 11.32 -5.02
N ASP A 302 -8.61 10.77 -4.43
CA ASP A 302 -7.72 9.78 -5.05
C ASP A 302 -8.06 8.37 -4.57
N ILE A 303 -9.16 7.80 -5.07
CA ILE A 303 -9.72 6.53 -4.57
C ILE A 303 -8.70 5.40 -4.72
N THR A 304 -8.22 5.10 -5.94
CA THR A 304 -7.29 3.98 -6.18
C THR A 304 -6.05 4.01 -5.29
N ARG A 305 -5.49 5.22 -5.11
CA ARG A 305 -4.31 5.45 -4.29
C ARG A 305 -4.60 5.20 -2.81
N SER A 306 -5.83 5.46 -2.37
CA SER A 306 -6.25 5.17 -1.01
C SER A 306 -6.57 3.70 -0.79
N GLU A 307 -7.18 3.04 -1.79
CA GLU A 307 -7.56 1.64 -1.72
C GLU A 307 -6.36 0.68 -1.76
N MET A 308 -5.23 1.08 -2.33
CA MET A 308 -4.01 0.26 -2.27
C MET A 308 -3.56 -0.03 -0.82
N TYR A 309 -3.94 0.82 0.14
CA TYR A 309 -3.64 0.63 1.57
C TYR A 309 -4.37 -0.58 2.16
N ALA A 310 -5.29 -1.20 1.41
CA ALA A 310 -5.86 -2.51 1.73
C ALA A 310 -4.88 -3.68 1.49
N LEU A 311 -3.68 -3.46 0.92
CA LEU A 311 -2.70 -4.53 0.63
C LEU A 311 -2.39 -5.44 1.84
N PRO A 312 -2.30 -4.97 3.11
CA PRO A 312 -2.16 -5.85 4.26
C PRO A 312 -3.22 -6.97 4.34
N ALA A 313 -4.43 -6.73 3.81
CA ALA A 313 -5.51 -7.71 3.75
C ALA A 313 -5.12 -8.93 2.90
N VAL A 314 -4.27 -8.76 1.88
CA VAL A 314 -3.75 -9.86 1.07
C VAL A 314 -2.97 -10.85 1.94
N PHE A 315 -2.11 -10.36 2.83
CA PHE A 315 -1.29 -11.21 3.71
C PHE A 315 -2.12 -11.89 4.79
N ILE A 316 -3.09 -11.19 5.37
CA ILE A 316 -4.08 -11.80 6.29
C ILE A 316 -4.82 -12.93 5.57
N SER A 317 -5.23 -12.70 4.33
CA SER A 317 -5.93 -13.69 3.51
C SER A 317 -5.06 -14.92 3.26
N LEU A 318 -3.78 -14.75 2.93
CA LEU A 318 -2.84 -15.86 2.76
C LEU A 318 -2.70 -16.69 4.06
N MET A 319 -2.68 -16.05 5.23
CA MET A 319 -2.67 -16.77 6.51
C MET A 319 -3.94 -17.58 6.75
N VAL A 320 -5.11 -16.97 6.52
CA VAL A 320 -6.41 -17.63 6.66
C VAL A 320 -6.53 -18.82 5.69
N MET A 321 -6.16 -18.61 4.43
CA MET A 321 -6.23 -19.63 3.39
C MET A 321 -5.29 -20.80 3.67
N ARG A 322 -4.08 -20.53 4.19
CA ARG A 322 -3.15 -21.58 4.62
C ARG A 322 -3.75 -22.43 5.75
N ASP A 323 -4.43 -21.80 6.70
CA ASP A 323 -4.95 -22.48 7.88
C ASP A 323 -6.24 -23.28 7.59
N TYR A 324 -7.06 -22.83 6.65
CA TYR A 324 -8.41 -23.38 6.42
C TYR A 324 -8.69 -23.90 5.00
N SER A 325 -7.72 -23.86 4.10
CA SER A 325 -7.86 -24.38 2.72
C SER A 325 -6.69 -25.30 2.36
N ASN A 326 -6.83 -26.03 1.26
CA ASN A 326 -5.74 -26.83 0.72
C ASN A 326 -4.85 -26.00 -0.20
N LYS A 327 -3.60 -26.46 -0.36
CA LYS A 327 -2.57 -25.80 -1.19
C LYS A 327 -3.07 -25.55 -2.61
N GLN A 328 -3.71 -26.54 -3.24
CA GLN A 328 -4.16 -26.45 -4.63
C GLN A 328 -5.21 -25.37 -4.83
N THR A 329 -6.09 -25.15 -3.85
CA THR A 329 -7.12 -24.11 -3.91
C THR A 329 -6.50 -22.73 -3.76
N LEU A 330 -5.53 -22.58 -2.85
CA LEU A 330 -4.76 -21.35 -2.69
C LEU A 330 -4.04 -20.98 -4.00
N GLU A 331 -3.34 -21.94 -4.62
CA GLU A 331 -2.68 -21.73 -5.92
C GLU A 331 -3.66 -21.32 -7.02
N ARG A 332 -4.85 -21.94 -7.08
CA ARG A 332 -5.87 -21.61 -8.08
C ARG A 332 -6.37 -20.18 -7.91
N ILE A 333 -6.66 -19.77 -6.68
CA ILE A 333 -7.15 -18.41 -6.39
C ILE A 333 -6.08 -17.37 -6.69
N LEU A 334 -4.84 -17.61 -6.28
CA LEU A 334 -3.71 -16.74 -6.62
C LEU A 334 -3.49 -16.64 -8.14
N PHE A 335 -3.63 -17.75 -8.87
CA PHE A 335 -3.51 -17.75 -10.32
C PHE A 335 -4.63 -16.92 -10.98
N TYR A 336 -5.88 -17.03 -10.52
CA TYR A 336 -6.97 -16.20 -11.03
C TYR A 336 -6.78 -14.72 -10.68
N ALA A 337 -6.30 -14.43 -9.47
CA ALA A 337 -5.93 -13.06 -9.09
C ALA A 337 -4.87 -12.49 -10.04
N LEU A 338 -3.83 -13.26 -10.36
CA LEU A 338 -2.78 -12.87 -11.31
C LEU A 338 -3.35 -12.57 -12.70
N VAL A 339 -4.21 -13.44 -13.23
CA VAL A 339 -4.84 -13.23 -14.54
C VAL A 339 -5.66 -11.94 -14.55
N LEU A 340 -6.43 -11.68 -13.49
CA LEU A 340 -7.24 -10.47 -13.38
C LEU A 340 -6.39 -9.21 -13.24
N CYS A 341 -5.34 -9.22 -12.42
CA CYS A 341 -4.40 -8.09 -12.32
C CYS A 341 -3.68 -7.82 -13.65
N PHE A 342 -3.29 -8.87 -14.38
CA PHE A 342 -2.63 -8.72 -15.68
C PHE A 342 -3.59 -8.19 -16.76
N ALA A 343 -4.83 -8.68 -16.78
CA ALA A 343 -5.83 -8.29 -17.76
C ALA A 343 -6.38 -6.87 -17.52
N TYR A 344 -6.27 -6.37 -16.28
CA TYR A 344 -6.77 -5.04 -15.95
C TYR A 344 -5.81 -3.97 -16.48
N PRO A 345 -6.31 -2.98 -17.23
CA PRO A 345 -5.47 -1.91 -17.76
C PRO A 345 -4.88 -1.06 -16.63
N ALA A 346 -3.69 -0.54 -16.90
CA ALA A 346 -2.94 0.30 -15.98
C ALA A 346 -3.52 1.73 -15.94
N TYR A 347 -4.65 1.91 -15.26
CA TYR A 347 -5.19 3.21 -14.88
C TYR A 347 -5.42 3.31 -13.38
N TYR A 348 -5.48 4.54 -12.89
CA TYR A 348 -5.98 4.84 -11.55
C TYR A 348 -7.08 5.89 -11.63
N THR A 349 -8.00 5.83 -10.68
CA THR A 349 -9.22 6.62 -10.65
C THR A 349 -9.18 7.64 -9.53
N GLY A 350 -9.78 8.80 -9.81
CA GLY A 350 -10.04 9.81 -8.82
C GLY A 350 -10.82 10.98 -9.40
N GLY A 351 -11.05 12.00 -8.60
CA GLY A 351 -11.85 13.16 -9.01
C GLY A 351 -13.27 12.80 -9.48
N LYS A 352 -14.00 13.83 -9.93
CA LYS A 352 -15.30 13.63 -10.59
C LYS A 352 -15.02 13.11 -12.00
N SER A 353 -15.35 11.84 -12.26
CA SER A 353 -15.25 11.20 -13.59
C SER A 353 -13.86 11.24 -14.23
N SER A 354 -12.78 11.23 -13.45
CA SER A 354 -11.41 11.23 -14.00
C SER A 354 -10.76 9.84 -13.88
N ILE A 355 -10.16 9.41 -14.99
CA ILE A 355 -9.34 8.20 -15.08
C ILE A 355 -7.99 8.64 -15.65
N TRP A 356 -6.92 8.35 -14.93
CA TRP A 356 -5.57 8.66 -15.35
C TRP A 356 -4.86 7.40 -15.82
N TRP A 357 -4.34 7.45 -17.02
CA TRP A 357 -3.62 6.34 -17.64
C TRP A 357 -2.15 6.38 -17.25
N THR A 358 -1.62 5.19 -16.95
CA THR A 358 -0.18 4.98 -16.87
C THR A 358 0.25 4.23 -18.11
N TYR A 359 1.09 4.87 -18.92
CA TYR A 359 1.48 4.30 -20.20
C TYR A 359 2.63 3.29 -20.02
N PRO A 360 2.57 2.14 -20.68
CA PRO A 360 3.67 1.18 -20.71
C PRO A 360 4.85 1.75 -21.50
N LEU A 361 6.05 1.24 -21.22
CA LEU A 361 7.31 1.69 -21.82
C LEU A 361 7.27 1.73 -23.36
N PRO A 362 6.76 0.71 -24.10
CA PRO A 362 6.70 0.79 -25.55
C PRO A 362 5.89 1.98 -26.07
N LEU A 363 4.78 2.33 -25.41
CA LEU A 363 3.98 3.50 -25.79
C LEU A 363 4.69 4.81 -25.41
N GLN A 364 5.39 4.87 -24.29
CA GLN A 364 6.20 6.04 -23.94
C GLN A 364 7.36 6.26 -24.91
N LEU A 365 8.04 5.20 -25.34
CA LEU A 365 9.10 5.28 -26.35
C LEU A 365 8.59 5.88 -27.67
N LEU A 366 7.39 5.49 -28.10
CA LEU A 366 6.75 6.08 -29.30
C LEU A 366 6.39 7.56 -29.12
N ARG A 367 6.24 8.07 -27.90
CA ARG A 367 5.99 9.50 -27.64
C ARG A 367 7.27 10.34 -27.65
N PHE A 368 8.44 9.70 -27.57
CA PHE A 368 9.75 10.36 -27.60
C PHE A 368 10.37 10.42 -29.00
N ILE A 369 9.85 9.63 -29.94
CA ILE A 369 10.16 9.69 -31.37
C ILE A 369 9.23 10.72 -31.99
#